data_AF-A0A2V6Q7X1-F1
#
_entry.id   AF-A0A2V6Q7X1-F1
#
_cell.length_a   1.000
_cell.length_b   1.000
_cell.length_c   1.000
_cell.angle_alpha   90.00
_cell.angle_beta   90.00
_cell.angle_gamma   90.00
#
_symmetry.space_group_name_H-M   'P 1'
#
loop_
_entity.id
_entity.type
_entity.pdbx_description
1 polymer ?
#
loop_
_entity_poly.entity_id
_entity_poly.type
_entity_poly.pdbx_seq_one_letter_code
_entity_poly.pdbx_strand_id
1 'polypeptide(L)' 'MLGLLARFALPRERVLLMPEGIRRDEILARSAWVVEACRRHGLRYSPRLHVMLWGARRGV' A
#
# COMPACT_ATOMS: atom_id res chain seq x y z
N MET A 1 1.26 -11.53 5.42
CA MET A 1 0.68 -11.10 4.11
C MET A 1 0.66 -12.23 3.08
N LEU A 2 1.81 -12.75 2.62
CA LEU A 2 1.84 -13.76 1.56
C LEU A 2 1.09 -15.06 1.91
N GLY A 3 1.17 -15.51 3.16
CA GLY A 3 0.39 -16.66 3.63
C GLY A 3 -1.13 -16.44 3.56
N LEU A 4 -1.60 -15.19 3.66
CA LEU A 4 -3.02 -14.86 3.53
C LEU A 4 -3.49 -15.02 2.07
N LEU A 5 -2.67 -14.56 1.11
CA LEU A 5 -2.96 -14.73 -0.32
C LEU A 5 -3.11 -16.20 -0.68
N ALA A 6 -2.18 -17.04 -0.21
CA ALA A 6 -2.20 -18.47 -0.46
C ALA A 6 -3.42 -19.15 0.20
N ARG A 7 -3.68 -18.83 1.47
CA ARG A 7 -4.80 -19.41 2.24
C ARG A 7 -6.16 -19.15 1.60
N PHE A 8 -6.35 -17.98 1.01
CA PHE A 8 -7.63 -17.57 0.42
C PHE A 8 -7.62 -17.57 -1.12
N ALA A 9 -6.60 -18.16 -1.75
CA ALA A 9 -6.44 -18.21 -3.20
C ALA A 9 -6.64 -16.83 -3.89
N LEU A 10 -6.14 -15.76 -3.28
CA LEU A 10 -6.29 -14.40 -3.79
C LEU A 10 -5.29 -14.18 -4.95
N PRO A 11 -5.77 -13.80 -6.16
CA PRO A 11 -4.89 -13.49 -7.28
C PRO A 11 -4.02 -12.27 -6.96
N ARG A 12 -2.71 -12.37 -7.22
CA ARG A 12 -1.72 -11.35 -6.82
C ARG A 12 -1.98 -10.01 -7.52
N GLU A 13 -2.35 -10.07 -8.79
CA GLU A 13 -2.73 -8.95 -9.64
C GLU A 13 -4.02 -8.23 -9.17
N ARG A 14 -4.80 -8.85 -8.28
CA ARG A 14 -5.98 -8.24 -7.65
C ARG A 14 -5.72 -7.69 -6.26
N VAL A 15 -4.51 -7.84 -5.72
CA VAL A 15 -4.15 -7.33 -4.41
C VAL A 15 -3.29 -6.07 -4.53
N LEU A 16 -3.78 -5.00 -3.90
CA LEU A 16 -3.08 -3.73 -3.81
C LEU A 16 -2.47 -3.58 -2.42
N LEU A 17 -1.17 -3.26 -2.36
CA LEU A 17 -0.52 -2.82 -1.14
C LEU A 17 -0.42 -1.30 -1.12
N MET A 18 -0.58 -0.76 0.07
CA MET A 18 -0.54 0.66 0.34
C MET A 18 0.41 0.93 1.51
N PRO A 19 1.24 1.97 1.44
CA PRO A 19 2.09 2.36 2.55
C PRO A 19 1.24 2.86 3.73
N GLU A 20 1.65 2.48 4.93
CA GLU A 20 1.07 2.98 6.17
C GLU A 20 1.65 4.36 6.51
N GLY A 21 0.81 5.28 6.97
CA GLY A 21 1.22 6.59 7.48
C GLY A 21 0.04 7.55 7.59
N ILE A 22 0.18 8.57 8.44
CA ILE A 22 -0.81 9.66 8.60
C ILE A 22 -0.27 11.02 8.17
N ARG A 23 1.03 11.08 7.84
CA ARG A 23 1.66 12.24 7.20
C ARG A 23 2.22 11.88 5.84
N ARG A 24 2.36 12.89 4.99
CA ARG A 24 2.87 12.75 3.62
C ARG A 24 4.31 12.24 3.60
N ASP A 25 5.16 12.76 4.47
CA ASP A 25 6.58 12.40 4.55
C ASP A 25 6.79 10.95 5.02
N GLU A 26 5.99 10.48 5.99
CA GLU A 26 5.98 9.07 6.41
C GLU A 26 5.60 8.15 5.25
N ILE A 27 4.55 8.52 4.51
CA ILE A 27 4.08 7.77 3.35
C ILE A 27 5.18 7.69 2.29
N LEU A 28 5.83 8.82 1.96
CA LEU A 28 6.88 8.87 0.96
C LEU A 28 8.09 8.01 1.37
N ALA A 29 8.54 8.13 2.62
CA ALA A 29 9.65 7.33 3.15
C ALA A 29 9.36 5.82 3.07
N ARG A 30 8.10 5.41 3.28
CA ARG A 30 7.68 4.01 3.23
C ARG A 30 7.34 3.53 1.81
N SER A 31 6.98 4.41 0.90
CA SER A 31 6.54 4.05 -0.46
C SER A 31 7.59 3.22 -1.20
N ALA A 32 8.87 3.59 -1.07
CA ALA A 32 9.97 2.91 -1.78
C ALA A 32 10.04 1.40 -1.45
N TRP A 33 9.99 1.03 -0.15
CA TRP A 33 10.07 -0.38 0.23
C TRP A 33 8.81 -1.16 -0.15
N VAL A 34 7.64 -0.53 -0.09
CA VAL A 34 6.35 -1.16 -0.48
C VAL A 34 6.32 -1.41 -1.97
N VAL A 35 6.75 -0.45 -2.81
CA VAL A 35 6.85 -0.63 -4.27
C VAL A 35 7.78 -1.80 -4.60
N GLU A 36 8.93 -1.88 -3.93
CA GLU A 36 9.86 -2.99 -4.15
C GLU A 36 9.27 -4.33 -3.70
N ALA A 37 8.54 -4.38 -2.59
CA ALA A 37 7.81 -5.58 -2.18
C ALA A 37 6.73 -5.97 -3.20
N CYS A 38 5.98 -5.01 -3.75
CA CYS A 38 5.00 -5.24 -4.80
C CYS A 38 5.65 -5.86 -6.03
N ARG A 39 6.75 -5.27 -6.51
CA ARG A 39 7.52 -5.74 -7.67
C ARG A 39 8.02 -7.16 -7.48
N ARG A 40 8.60 -7.49 -6.32
CA ARG A 40 9.12 -8.83 -6.00
C ARG A 40 8.04 -9.90 -5.90
N HIS A 41 6.81 -9.54 -5.56
CA HIS A 41 5.75 -10.50 -5.27
C HIS A 41 4.58 -10.48 -6.27
N GLY A 42 4.70 -9.71 -7.36
CA GLY A 42 3.66 -9.58 -8.38
C GLY A 42 2.38 -8.91 -7.87
N LEU A 43 2.49 -8.03 -6.87
CA LEU A 43 1.37 -7.30 -6.28
C LEU A 43 1.27 -5.91 -6.90
N ARG A 44 0.12 -5.27 -6.76
CA ARG A 44 -0.08 -3.90 -7.23
C ARG A 44 0.18 -2.91 -6.11
N TYR A 45 0.68 -1.73 -6.47
CA TYR A 45 0.85 -0.62 -5.54
C TYR A 45 -0.33 0.34 -5.63
N SER A 46 -0.78 0.84 -4.49
CA SER A 46 -1.72 1.95 -4.38
C SER A 46 -1.20 2.95 -3.35
N PRO A 47 -1.07 4.25 -3.68
CA PRO A 47 -0.64 5.23 -2.70
C PRO A 47 -1.78 5.54 -1.70
N ARG A 48 -1.42 5.99 -0.49
CA ARG A 48 -2.39 6.49 0.51
C ARG A 48 -2.87 7.90 0.15
N LEU A 49 -3.59 8.00 -0.97
CA LEU A 49 -3.94 9.26 -1.64
C LEU A 49 -4.65 10.27 -0.72
N HIS A 50 -5.58 9.79 0.11
CA HIS A 50 -6.30 10.65 1.06
C HIS A 50 -5.34 11.45 1.94
N VAL A 51 -4.36 10.77 2.54
CA VAL A 51 -3.39 11.42 3.42
C VAL A 51 -2.42 12.28 2.63
N MET A 52 -2.07 11.88 1.41
CA MET A 52 -1.23 12.71 0.54
C MET A 52 -1.91 14.05 0.23
N LEU A 53 -3.22 14.07 -0.01
CA LEU A 53 -3.97 15.27 -0.36
C LEU A 53 -4.42 16.08 0.88
N TRP A 54 -4.96 15.41 1.89
CA TRP A 54 -5.63 16.07 3.02
C TRP A 54 -5.00 15.77 4.39
N GLY A 55 -3.96 14.96 4.48
CA GLY A 55 -3.38 14.55 5.75
C GLY A 55 -4.31 13.65 6.57
N ALA A 56 -4.21 13.71 7.90
CA ALA A 56 -5.01 12.88 8.82
C ALA A 56 -6.48 13.35 9.00
N ARG A 57 -6.98 14.26 8.15
CA ARG A 57 -8.35 14.78 8.22
C ARG A 57 -9.38 13.74 7.80
N ARG A 58 -10.58 13.81 8.38
CA ARG A 58 -11.71 12.92 8.09
C ARG A 58 -12.88 13.73 7.53
N GLY A 59 -13.64 13.17 6.59
CA GLY A 59 -14.84 13.80 6.02
C GLY A 59 -14.57 14.98 5.08
N VAL A 60 -13.48 14.90 4.31
CA VAL A 60 -13.04 15.89 3.31
C VAL A 60 -13.28 15.40 1.89
#